data_AF-A0A5E4RKP3-F1
#
_entry.id   AF-A0A5E4RKP3-F1
#
_cell.length_a   1.000
_cell.length_b   1.000
_cell.length_c   1.000
_cell.angle_alpha   90.00
_cell.angle_beta   90.00
_cell.angle_gamma   90.00
#
_symmetry.space_group_name_H-M   'P 1'
#
loop_
_entity.id
_entity.type
_entity.pdbx_description
1 polymer ?
#
loop_
_entity_poly.entity_id
_entity_poly.type
_entity_poly.pdbx_seq_one_letter_code
_entity_poly.pdbx_strand_id
1 'polypeptide(L)'
;MARRGFVSTLNRISREMERSARASQRAHEDEQRAQARAVREAERAEKAYHRALLADEKENKRLHVESQMEYAQSQNQEIEEQVQALGNILTEGIRLNPVLDFAKLRTKPTYKPLDLENFSLTEDPPRWDDYAPAKPSGISNLLPWVKKKHAEAESLAQQRFEAEAKARVSRNAMRQAEVKKRREAHERVVEQAKREADEQNQQVEQLEAAFRAADPNAIASYFATVLESSPYPDGFPLATNAEYQVESKQLIVAYDLPEYDEIVPAVKSVRYVKTSDTFTESSRPESQRRTMYADAIAQTTLRSLHEIFASDTAGYVETVVFNGYVDTIDRGNGKPIRPCIITVRTTRETFHDMDLANVEPLACLKSLNASVSKSAAELAPVRPVLELNMTDPRFVQEGNVLATLDQRPNLMDLTPGEFESLITNLFTTMGLESRQTQASRDGGVDCVAFDPRPIFGGKVVIQAKRYKNTVGVSAVRDLFGTMQNEGASKGILVATSGYGKAAFEFANGKPIELLAGSNLLYLLKEHANIDAKIVMPEDWKNIGTDD
;
A
#
# COMPACT_ATOMS: atom_id res chain seq x y z
N MET A 1 -128.33 0.50 -3.68
CA MET A 1 -126.89 0.74 -3.35
C MET A 1 -126.03 -0.13 -4.27
N ALA A 2 -124.78 0.26 -4.58
CA ALA A 2 -123.76 -0.50 -5.34
C ALA A 2 -123.55 -0.27 -6.88
N ARG A 3 -123.77 0.93 -7.44
CA ARG A 3 -123.27 1.25 -8.82
C ARG A 3 -122.46 2.55 -9.00
N ARG A 4 -122.37 3.44 -7.99
CA ARG A 4 -121.54 4.66 -8.06
C ARG A 4 -120.13 4.52 -7.47
N GLY A 5 -119.85 3.48 -6.67
CA GLY A 5 -118.52 3.24 -6.10
C GLY A 5 -117.51 2.69 -7.12
N PHE A 6 -117.96 1.82 -8.03
CA PHE A 6 -117.12 1.01 -8.92
C PHE A 6 -116.39 1.82 -10.02
N VAL A 7 -117.01 2.89 -10.52
CA VAL A 7 -116.39 3.76 -11.56
C VAL A 7 -115.34 4.69 -10.95
N SER A 8 -115.51 5.11 -9.68
CA SER A 8 -114.51 5.93 -8.98
C SER A 8 -113.27 5.13 -8.59
N THR A 9 -113.43 3.85 -8.22
CA THR A 9 -112.32 2.93 -7.97
C THR A 9 -111.60 2.55 -9.25
N LEU A 10 -112.32 2.30 -10.36
CA LEU A 10 -111.70 2.04 -11.67
C LEU A 10 -110.85 3.21 -12.18
N ASN A 11 -111.33 4.46 -12.04
CA ASN A 11 -110.54 5.65 -12.41
C ASN A 11 -109.34 5.89 -11.49
N ARG A 12 -109.42 5.51 -10.21
CA ARG A 12 -108.29 5.57 -9.27
C ARG A 12 -107.23 4.53 -9.60
N ILE A 13 -107.65 3.30 -9.90
CA ILE A 13 -106.78 2.20 -10.34
C ILE A 13 -106.10 2.55 -11.68
N SER A 14 -106.84 3.11 -12.65
CA SER A 14 -106.29 3.54 -13.93
C SER A 14 -105.24 4.65 -13.78
N ARG A 15 -105.48 5.66 -12.93
CA ARG A 15 -104.48 6.71 -12.63
C ARG A 15 -103.28 6.19 -11.84
N GLU A 16 -103.47 5.21 -10.95
CA GLU A 16 -102.37 4.56 -10.23
C GLU A 16 -101.52 3.69 -11.16
N MET A 17 -102.13 2.97 -12.11
CA MET A 17 -101.43 2.21 -13.14
C MET A 17 -100.67 3.11 -14.12
N GLU A 18 -101.25 4.23 -14.56
CA GLU A 18 -100.52 5.19 -15.41
C GLU A 18 -99.35 5.86 -14.66
N ARG A 19 -99.52 6.15 -13.37
CA ARG A 19 -98.43 6.66 -12.52
C ARG A 19 -97.34 5.62 -12.30
N SER A 20 -97.69 4.35 -12.06
CA SER A 20 -96.70 3.28 -11.90
C SER A 20 -95.98 2.96 -13.22
N ALA A 21 -96.70 2.99 -14.36
CA ALA A 21 -96.11 2.81 -15.69
C ALA A 21 -95.12 3.93 -16.03
N ARG A 22 -95.48 5.20 -15.79
CA ARG A 22 -94.57 6.34 -15.97
C ARG A 22 -93.39 6.33 -14.99
N ALA A 23 -93.60 5.87 -13.76
CA ALA A 23 -92.52 5.71 -12.77
C ALA A 23 -91.55 4.60 -13.16
N SER A 24 -92.05 3.45 -13.64
CA SER A 24 -91.26 2.33 -14.15
C SER A 24 -90.45 2.74 -15.39
N GLN A 25 -91.06 3.47 -16.32
CA GLN A 25 -90.38 3.96 -17.52
C GLN A 25 -89.26 4.96 -17.20
N ARG A 26 -89.49 5.88 -16.26
CA ARG A 26 -88.43 6.80 -15.77
C ARG A 26 -87.31 6.04 -15.05
N ALA A 27 -87.64 5.07 -14.21
CA ALA A 27 -86.66 4.23 -13.54
C ALA A 27 -85.78 3.46 -14.54
N HIS A 28 -86.38 2.91 -15.60
CA HIS A 28 -85.64 2.23 -16.66
C HIS A 28 -84.75 3.17 -17.48
N GLU A 29 -85.23 4.37 -17.82
CA GLU A 29 -84.44 5.40 -18.51
C GLU A 29 -83.27 5.92 -17.63
N ASP A 30 -83.50 6.09 -16.34
CA ASP A 30 -82.48 6.49 -15.38
C ASP A 30 -81.43 5.38 -15.18
N GLU A 31 -81.85 4.12 -15.15
CA GLU A 31 -80.96 2.96 -15.10
C GLU A 31 -80.10 2.84 -16.36
N GLN A 32 -80.69 3.00 -17.55
CA GLN A 32 -79.93 3.04 -18.82
C GLN A 32 -78.94 4.21 -18.87
N ARG A 33 -79.32 5.39 -18.38
CA ARG A 33 -78.42 6.56 -18.29
C ARG A 33 -77.29 6.34 -17.28
N ALA A 34 -77.58 5.69 -16.16
CA ALA A 34 -76.58 5.33 -15.16
C ALA A 34 -75.58 4.30 -15.71
N GLN A 35 -76.06 3.25 -16.39
CA GLN A 35 -75.22 2.27 -17.07
C GLN A 35 -74.35 2.93 -18.15
N ALA A 36 -74.92 3.81 -18.99
CA ALA A 36 -74.16 4.54 -20.02
C ALA A 36 -73.16 5.57 -19.44
N ARG A 37 -73.35 6.06 -18.20
CA ARG A 37 -72.34 6.87 -17.49
C ARG A 37 -71.22 5.98 -16.95
N ALA A 38 -71.57 4.86 -16.31
CA ALA A 38 -70.62 3.90 -15.78
C ALA A 38 -69.68 3.33 -16.86
N VAL A 39 -70.21 2.98 -18.04
CA VAL A 39 -69.40 2.53 -19.18
C VAL A 39 -68.43 3.61 -19.65
N ARG A 40 -68.88 4.87 -19.79
CA ARG A 40 -68.01 5.99 -20.18
C ARG A 40 -66.94 6.33 -19.13
N GLU A 41 -67.26 6.19 -17.86
CA GLU A 41 -66.31 6.37 -16.76
C GLU A 41 -65.26 5.24 -16.76
N ALA A 42 -65.68 3.99 -16.95
CA ALA A 42 -64.79 2.85 -17.09
C ALA A 42 -63.83 3.02 -18.28
N GLU A 43 -64.32 3.40 -19.46
CA GLU A 43 -63.48 3.67 -20.64
C GLU A 43 -62.48 4.82 -20.42
N ARG A 44 -62.87 5.86 -19.67
CA ARG A 44 -61.96 6.96 -19.32
C ARG A 44 -60.90 6.50 -18.33
N ALA A 45 -61.28 5.69 -17.34
CA ALA A 45 -60.35 5.13 -16.36
C ALA A 45 -59.33 4.20 -17.02
N GLU A 46 -59.76 3.35 -17.95
CA GLU A 46 -58.89 2.45 -18.71
C GLU A 46 -57.89 3.22 -19.58
N LYS A 47 -58.34 4.25 -20.31
CA LYS A 47 -57.46 5.13 -21.10
C LYS A 47 -56.48 5.91 -20.21
N ALA A 48 -56.92 6.36 -19.04
CA ALA A 48 -56.06 7.03 -18.07
C ALA A 48 -54.98 6.08 -17.53
N TYR A 49 -55.36 4.84 -17.20
CA TYR A 49 -54.44 3.80 -16.74
C TYR A 49 -53.37 3.48 -17.80
N HIS A 50 -53.75 3.24 -19.05
CA HIS A 50 -52.79 2.99 -20.13
C HIS A 50 -51.84 4.18 -20.38
N ARG A 51 -52.34 5.42 -20.29
CA ARG A 51 -51.48 6.61 -20.39
C ARG A 51 -50.50 6.72 -19.23
N ALA A 52 -50.96 6.39 -18.01
CA ALA A 52 -50.10 6.38 -16.83
C ALA A 52 -48.99 5.32 -16.97
N LEU A 53 -49.32 4.12 -17.44
CA LEU A 53 -48.34 3.05 -17.69
C LEU A 53 -47.26 3.48 -18.70
N LEU A 54 -47.66 4.07 -19.84
CA LEU A 54 -46.70 4.58 -20.84
C LEU A 54 -45.85 5.75 -20.32
N ALA A 55 -46.41 6.60 -19.47
CA ALA A 55 -45.68 7.68 -18.84
C ALA A 55 -44.64 7.14 -17.85
N ASP A 56 -45.02 6.14 -17.04
CA ASP A 56 -44.14 5.45 -16.09
C ASP A 56 -43.00 4.71 -16.81
N GLU A 57 -43.29 3.97 -17.88
CA GLU A 57 -42.26 3.33 -18.69
C GLU A 57 -41.26 4.34 -19.30
N LYS A 58 -41.76 5.49 -19.77
CA LYS A 58 -40.90 6.55 -20.32
C LYS A 58 -40.04 7.18 -19.22
N GLU A 59 -40.61 7.39 -18.04
CA GLU A 59 -39.92 7.93 -16.88
C GLU A 59 -38.82 6.97 -16.40
N ASN A 60 -39.13 5.69 -16.25
CA ASN A 60 -38.17 4.66 -15.86
C ASN A 60 -37.00 4.57 -16.86
N LYS A 61 -37.29 4.65 -18.18
CA LYS A 61 -36.23 4.70 -19.22
C LYS A 61 -35.37 5.96 -19.11
N ARG A 62 -35.97 7.11 -18.77
CA ARG A 62 -35.23 8.36 -18.56
C ARG A 62 -34.31 8.26 -17.35
N LEU A 63 -34.84 7.81 -16.21
CA LEU A 63 -34.09 7.63 -14.97
C LEU A 63 -32.94 6.62 -15.14
N HIS A 64 -33.16 5.53 -15.87
CA HIS A 64 -32.09 4.59 -16.22
C HIS A 64 -30.97 5.29 -17.00
N VAL A 65 -31.30 6.00 -18.08
CA VAL A 65 -30.29 6.73 -18.88
C VAL A 65 -29.54 7.77 -18.05
N GLU A 66 -30.24 8.50 -17.18
CA GLU A 66 -29.64 9.48 -16.27
C GLU A 66 -28.66 8.81 -15.31
N SER A 67 -29.07 7.74 -14.65
CA SER A 67 -28.22 6.95 -13.76
C SER A 67 -26.96 6.40 -14.46
N GLN A 68 -27.09 5.88 -15.68
CA GLN A 68 -25.94 5.40 -16.45
C GLN A 68 -25.00 6.54 -16.88
N MET A 69 -25.54 7.72 -17.16
CA MET A 69 -24.73 8.91 -17.46
C MET A 69 -23.98 9.42 -16.22
N GLU A 70 -24.64 9.45 -15.07
CA GLU A 70 -24.02 9.79 -13.78
C GLU A 70 -22.91 8.81 -13.41
N TYR A 71 -23.13 7.51 -13.61
CA TYR A 71 -22.10 6.50 -13.41
C TYR A 71 -20.87 6.74 -14.31
N ALA A 72 -21.07 7.01 -15.61
CA ALA A 72 -19.96 7.37 -16.49
C ALA A 72 -19.23 8.65 -16.05
N GLN A 73 -19.95 9.63 -15.49
CA GLN A 73 -19.34 10.84 -14.95
C GLN A 73 -18.51 10.56 -13.70
N SER A 74 -19.00 9.72 -12.77
CA SER A 74 -18.24 9.28 -11.59
C SER A 74 -16.92 8.62 -11.99
N GLN A 75 -16.95 7.70 -12.95
CA GLN A 75 -15.75 7.03 -13.44
C GLN A 75 -14.76 8.00 -14.09
N ASN A 76 -15.25 9.01 -14.83
CA ASN A 76 -14.37 10.05 -15.38
C ASN A 76 -13.75 10.92 -14.28
N GLN A 77 -14.50 11.21 -13.22
CA GLN A 77 -14.01 11.96 -12.07
C GLN A 77 -12.91 11.19 -11.34
N GLU A 78 -13.10 9.90 -11.08
CA GLU A 78 -12.09 9.02 -10.46
C GLU A 78 -10.78 8.98 -11.28
N ILE A 79 -10.89 8.87 -12.62
CA ILE A 79 -9.71 8.91 -13.52
C ILE A 79 -8.98 10.25 -13.43
N GLU A 80 -9.71 11.36 -13.37
CA GLU A 80 -9.13 12.70 -13.27
C GLU A 80 -8.47 12.93 -11.90
N GLU A 81 -9.11 12.48 -10.81
CA GLU A 81 -8.55 12.54 -9.45
C GLU A 81 -7.25 11.73 -9.36
N GLN A 82 -7.20 10.53 -9.94
CA GLN A 82 -5.97 9.73 -9.99
C GLN A 82 -4.85 10.46 -10.76
N VAL A 83 -5.17 11.09 -11.89
CA VAL A 83 -4.21 11.87 -12.68
C VAL A 83 -3.69 13.09 -11.91
N GLN A 84 -4.59 13.81 -11.24
CA GLN A 84 -4.20 14.98 -10.44
C GLN A 84 -3.36 14.57 -9.23
N ALA A 85 -3.68 13.45 -8.59
CA ALA A 85 -2.88 12.91 -7.48
C ALA A 85 -1.44 12.61 -7.92
N LEU A 86 -1.24 12.01 -9.10
CA LEU A 86 0.10 11.78 -9.66
C LEU A 86 0.84 13.08 -10.00
N GLY A 87 0.14 14.09 -10.50
CA GLY A 87 0.71 15.38 -10.85
C GLY A 87 1.08 16.26 -9.65
N ASN A 88 0.59 15.94 -8.45
CA ASN A 88 0.75 16.78 -7.25
C ASN A 88 1.57 16.10 -6.14
N ILE A 89 2.24 14.96 -6.41
CA ILE A 89 3.00 14.19 -5.42
C ILE A 89 3.98 15.08 -4.64
N LEU A 90 4.79 15.86 -5.35
CA LEU A 90 5.82 16.72 -4.73
C LEU A 90 5.18 17.85 -3.93
N THR A 91 4.21 18.55 -4.53
CA THR A 91 3.56 19.72 -3.93
C THR A 91 2.80 19.37 -2.65
N GLU A 92 2.10 18.23 -2.62
CA GLU A 92 1.43 17.75 -1.41
C GLU A 92 2.46 17.31 -0.36
N GLY A 93 3.55 16.64 -0.76
CA GLY A 93 4.63 16.24 0.14
C GLY A 93 5.30 17.41 0.86
N ILE A 94 5.60 18.50 0.15
CA ILE A 94 6.26 19.69 0.72
C ILE A 94 5.41 20.37 1.81
N ARG A 95 4.08 20.25 1.75
CA ARG A 95 3.17 20.86 2.75
C ARG A 95 3.12 20.09 4.06
N LEU A 96 3.55 18.83 4.05
CA LEU A 96 3.53 17.97 5.23
C LEU A 96 4.78 18.20 6.08
N ASN A 97 4.66 17.96 7.38
CA ASN A 97 5.81 17.88 8.26
C ASN A 97 6.32 16.43 8.25
N PRO A 98 7.50 16.14 7.67
CA PRO A 98 8.01 14.78 7.57
C PRO A 98 8.70 14.30 8.85
N VAL A 99 8.80 15.14 9.89
CA VAL A 99 9.42 14.74 11.15
C VAL A 99 8.61 13.62 11.80
N LEU A 100 9.25 12.47 11.95
CA LEU A 100 8.69 11.31 12.63
C LEU A 100 8.55 11.61 14.13
N ASP A 101 7.31 11.61 14.59
CA ASP A 101 6.98 11.70 16.01
C ASP A 101 6.94 10.30 16.62
N PHE A 102 7.98 9.93 17.37
CA PHE A 102 8.07 8.63 18.04
C PHE A 102 6.87 8.36 18.96
N ALA A 103 6.19 9.39 19.48
CA ALA A 103 4.99 9.19 20.29
C ALA A 103 3.81 8.63 19.47
N LYS A 104 3.73 8.95 18.17
CA LYS A 104 2.68 8.43 17.27
C LYS A 104 2.92 6.98 16.85
N LEU A 105 4.16 6.50 16.91
CA LEU A 105 4.49 5.10 16.66
C LEU A 105 4.11 4.18 17.83
N ARG A 106 3.79 4.75 19.00
CA ARG A 106 3.39 3.97 20.17
C ARG A 106 1.94 3.52 20.03
N THR A 107 1.72 2.24 20.27
CA THR A 107 0.40 1.59 20.16
C THR A 107 -0.28 1.52 21.52
N LYS A 108 -1.61 1.70 21.53
CA LYS A 108 -2.45 1.40 22.69
C LYS A 108 -3.08 0.02 22.54
N PRO A 109 -3.16 -0.79 23.62
CA PRO A 109 -3.77 -2.10 23.56
C PRO A 109 -5.24 -1.99 23.14
N THR A 110 -5.59 -2.68 22.06
CA THR A 110 -6.94 -2.67 21.50
C THR A 110 -7.55 -4.06 21.61
N TYR A 111 -8.75 -4.16 22.18
CA TYR A 111 -9.45 -5.43 22.37
C TYR A 111 -10.97 -5.22 22.35
N LYS A 112 -11.71 -6.24 21.92
CA LYS A 112 -13.17 -6.20 21.92
C LYS A 112 -13.70 -6.20 23.36
N PRO A 113 -14.67 -5.35 23.72
CA PRO A 113 -15.30 -5.38 25.03
C PRO A 113 -15.90 -6.74 25.36
N LEU A 114 -15.93 -7.09 26.65
CA LEU A 114 -16.55 -8.32 27.13
C LEU A 114 -18.07 -8.28 26.91
N ASP A 115 -18.58 -9.16 26.05
CA ASP A 115 -20.02 -9.36 25.85
C ASP A 115 -20.60 -10.36 26.88
N LEU A 116 -21.58 -9.89 27.66
CA LEU A 116 -22.35 -10.68 28.63
C LEU A 116 -23.87 -10.47 28.48
N GLU A 117 -24.36 -9.88 27.38
CA GLU A 117 -25.75 -9.42 27.30
C GLU A 117 -26.76 -10.55 27.58
N ASN A 118 -26.52 -11.73 27.01
CA ASN A 118 -27.37 -12.91 27.17
C ASN A 118 -27.26 -13.63 28.53
N PHE A 119 -26.36 -13.19 29.42
CA PHE A 119 -26.05 -13.88 30.69
C PHE A 119 -26.30 -12.99 31.93
N SER A 120 -26.79 -11.78 31.72
CA SER A 120 -26.98 -10.74 32.74
C SER A 120 -28.32 -10.84 33.49
N LEU A 121 -29.34 -11.45 32.89
CA LEU A 121 -30.66 -11.61 33.49
C LEU A 121 -30.61 -12.66 34.61
N THR A 122 -31.14 -12.28 35.77
CA THR A 122 -31.27 -13.18 36.92
C THR A 122 -32.66 -13.81 36.87
N GLU A 123 -32.76 -15.14 36.82
CA GLU A 123 -34.07 -15.80 36.90
C GLU A 123 -34.66 -15.62 38.31
N ASP A 124 -35.88 -15.10 38.38
CA ASP A 124 -36.64 -15.01 39.63
C ASP A 124 -36.88 -16.40 40.24
N PRO A 125 -36.93 -16.53 41.58
CA PRO A 125 -37.23 -17.80 42.22
C PRO A 125 -38.68 -18.23 41.93
N PRO A 126 -38.96 -19.52 41.65
CA PRO A 126 -40.32 -19.99 41.48
C PRO A 126 -41.11 -19.73 42.77
N ARG A 127 -42.35 -19.26 42.63
CA ARG A 127 -43.24 -19.02 43.78
C ARG A 127 -44.21 -20.17 43.87
N TRP A 128 -44.42 -20.71 45.08
CA TRP A 128 -45.36 -21.82 45.30
C TRP A 128 -46.77 -21.49 44.80
N ASP A 129 -47.18 -20.22 44.90
CA ASP A 129 -48.48 -19.71 44.43
C ASP A 129 -48.75 -20.01 42.95
N ASP A 130 -47.70 -20.11 42.10
CA ASP A 130 -47.83 -20.38 40.66
C ASP A 130 -48.08 -21.88 40.36
N TYR A 131 -47.84 -22.76 41.33
CA TYR A 131 -47.93 -24.22 41.20
C TYR A 131 -49.06 -24.81 42.04
N ALA A 132 -49.54 -24.08 43.06
CA ALA A 132 -50.55 -24.56 44.00
C ALA A 132 -51.88 -24.90 43.28
N PRO A 133 -52.44 -26.10 43.48
CA PRO A 133 -53.74 -26.44 42.90
C PRO A 133 -54.85 -25.59 43.50
N ALA A 134 -55.89 -25.29 42.70
CA ALA A 134 -57.03 -24.52 43.17
C ALA A 134 -57.73 -25.23 44.35
N LYS A 135 -57.92 -24.50 45.46
CA LYS A 135 -58.57 -25.03 46.67
C LYS A 135 -60.00 -25.51 46.32
N PRO A 136 -60.40 -26.73 46.75
CA PRO A 136 -61.74 -27.26 46.48
C PRO A 136 -62.79 -26.43 47.23
N SER A 137 -63.83 -25.97 46.51
CA SER A 137 -64.87 -25.10 47.06
C SER A 137 -66.18 -25.84 47.34
N GLY A 138 -66.83 -25.53 48.47
CA GLY A 138 -68.16 -26.04 48.85
C GLY A 138 -68.21 -27.46 49.44
N ILE A 139 -69.42 -28.06 49.46
CA ILE A 139 -69.74 -29.39 50.04
C ILE A 139 -68.95 -30.54 49.36
N SER A 140 -68.32 -30.27 48.22
CA SER A 140 -67.42 -31.17 47.49
C SER A 140 -66.16 -31.58 48.28
N ASN A 141 -65.77 -30.79 49.28
CA ASN A 141 -64.57 -31.00 50.11
C ASN A 141 -64.73 -32.11 51.18
N LEU A 142 -65.91 -32.72 51.29
CA LEU A 142 -66.22 -33.83 52.21
C LEU A 142 -66.11 -35.22 51.53
N LEU A 143 -65.95 -35.27 50.21
CA LEU A 143 -65.93 -36.53 49.44
C LEU A 143 -64.52 -37.14 49.43
N PRO A 144 -64.33 -38.41 49.85
CA PRO A 144 -63.01 -39.05 49.97
C PRO A 144 -62.19 -39.06 48.67
N TRP A 145 -62.85 -39.22 47.52
CA TRP A 145 -62.18 -39.24 46.21
C TRP A 145 -61.74 -37.84 45.74
N VAL A 146 -62.44 -36.77 46.13
CA VAL A 146 -62.03 -35.38 45.84
C VAL A 146 -60.81 -35.00 46.67
N LYS A 147 -60.79 -35.39 47.96
CA LYS A 147 -59.60 -35.23 48.82
C LYS A 147 -58.40 -36.00 48.29
N LYS A 148 -58.60 -37.25 47.85
CA LYS A 148 -57.52 -38.07 47.25
C LYS A 148 -56.98 -37.44 45.96
N LYS A 149 -57.85 -37.00 45.05
CA LYS A 149 -57.46 -36.33 43.79
C LYS A 149 -56.77 -34.98 44.03
N HIS A 150 -57.21 -34.22 45.03
CA HIS A 150 -56.54 -32.96 45.42
C HIS A 150 -55.16 -33.23 46.05
N ALA A 151 -55.05 -34.24 46.93
CA ALA A 151 -53.77 -34.64 47.51
C ALA A 151 -52.78 -35.16 46.44
N GLU A 152 -53.28 -35.89 45.44
CA GLU A 152 -52.49 -36.30 44.27
C GLU A 152 -52.05 -35.09 43.42
N ALA A 153 -52.94 -34.11 43.21
CA ALA A 153 -52.63 -32.87 42.48
C ALA A 153 -51.63 -31.98 43.23
N GLU A 154 -51.73 -31.90 44.56
CA GLU A 154 -50.81 -31.16 45.43
C GLU A 154 -49.43 -31.82 45.49
N SER A 155 -49.37 -33.16 45.56
CA SER A 155 -48.11 -33.92 45.45
C SER A 155 -47.43 -33.71 44.09
N LEU A 156 -48.20 -33.74 43.00
CA LEU A 156 -47.67 -33.46 41.65
C LEU A 156 -47.19 -32.01 41.51
N ALA A 157 -47.92 -31.04 42.07
CA ALA A 157 -47.52 -29.63 42.10
C ALA A 157 -46.23 -29.43 42.91
N GLN A 158 -46.10 -30.08 44.06
CA GLN A 158 -44.90 -30.08 44.89
C GLN A 158 -43.70 -30.66 44.13
N GLN A 159 -43.88 -31.79 43.45
CA GLN A 159 -42.83 -32.39 42.61
C GLN A 159 -42.40 -31.47 41.46
N ARG A 160 -43.35 -30.78 40.81
CA ARG A 160 -43.05 -29.80 39.75
C ARG A 160 -42.29 -28.59 40.28
N PHE A 161 -42.71 -28.06 41.43
CA PHE A 161 -42.03 -26.94 42.10
C PHE A 161 -40.60 -27.31 42.50
N GLU A 162 -40.40 -28.47 43.11
CA GLU A 162 -39.07 -28.98 43.50
C GLU A 162 -38.18 -29.25 42.28
N ALA A 163 -38.74 -29.84 41.21
CA ALA A 163 -38.03 -30.06 39.96
C ALA A 163 -37.60 -28.75 39.30
N GLU A 164 -38.48 -27.73 39.27
CA GLU A 164 -38.14 -26.42 38.71
C GLU A 164 -37.12 -25.68 39.58
N ALA A 165 -37.26 -25.72 40.90
CA ALA A 165 -36.29 -25.14 41.83
C ALA A 165 -34.90 -25.76 41.64
N LYS A 166 -34.82 -27.09 41.45
CA LYS A 166 -33.57 -27.80 41.15
C LYS A 166 -33.02 -27.44 39.77
N ALA A 167 -33.86 -27.39 38.74
CA ALA A 167 -33.46 -27.03 37.38
C ALA A 167 -32.90 -25.60 37.32
N ARG A 168 -33.52 -24.65 38.02
CA ARG A 168 -33.04 -23.26 38.15
C ARG A 168 -31.65 -23.18 38.79
N VAL A 169 -31.38 -23.95 39.84
CA VAL A 169 -30.06 -24.00 40.49
C VAL A 169 -29.01 -24.49 39.49
N SER A 170 -29.30 -25.56 38.74
CA SER A 170 -28.40 -26.07 37.71
C SER A 170 -28.18 -25.08 36.56
N ARG A 171 -29.24 -24.42 36.04
CA ARG A 171 -29.12 -23.38 35.00
C ARG A 171 -28.29 -22.19 35.48
N ASN A 172 -28.52 -21.70 36.71
CA ASN A 172 -27.73 -20.62 37.29
C ASN A 172 -26.26 -20.99 37.49
N ALA A 173 -25.97 -22.22 37.93
CA ALA A 173 -24.59 -22.71 38.05
C ALA A 173 -23.88 -22.77 36.68
N MET A 174 -24.56 -23.30 35.65
CA MET A 174 -24.03 -23.30 34.27
C MET A 174 -23.81 -21.88 33.73
N ARG A 175 -24.77 -20.97 33.97
CA ARG A 175 -24.67 -19.56 33.59
C ARG A 175 -23.46 -18.88 34.26
N GLN A 176 -23.27 -19.07 35.57
CA GLN A 176 -22.13 -18.52 36.31
C GLN A 176 -20.79 -19.09 35.82
N ALA A 177 -20.73 -20.39 35.57
CA ALA A 177 -19.53 -21.02 35.02
C ALA A 177 -19.17 -20.47 33.64
N GLU A 178 -20.16 -20.26 32.77
CA GLU A 178 -19.96 -19.69 31.45
C GLU A 178 -19.55 -18.21 31.50
N VAL A 179 -20.16 -17.40 32.38
CA VAL A 179 -19.72 -16.01 32.63
C VAL A 179 -18.29 -15.96 33.11
N LYS A 180 -17.90 -16.82 34.07
CA LYS A 180 -16.54 -16.92 34.58
C LYS A 180 -15.57 -17.29 33.45
N LYS A 181 -15.90 -18.31 32.66
CA LYS A 181 -15.11 -18.74 31.49
C LYS A 181 -14.91 -17.61 30.48
N ARG A 182 -15.95 -16.83 30.16
CA ARG A 182 -15.84 -15.68 29.25
C ARG A 182 -15.00 -14.55 29.83
N ARG A 183 -15.12 -14.25 31.13
CA ARG A 183 -14.27 -13.26 31.81
C ARG A 183 -12.80 -13.68 31.76
N GLU A 184 -12.49 -14.93 32.10
CA GLU A 184 -11.12 -15.45 32.03
C GLU A 184 -10.55 -15.45 30.59
N ALA A 185 -11.38 -15.80 29.60
CA ALA A 185 -10.97 -15.73 28.19
C ALA A 185 -10.70 -14.29 27.74
N HIS A 186 -11.57 -13.35 28.10
CA HIS A 186 -11.40 -11.94 27.79
C HIS A 186 -10.19 -11.33 28.51
N GLU A 187 -9.97 -11.67 29.78
CA GLU A 187 -8.79 -11.24 30.53
C GLU A 187 -7.49 -11.69 29.86
N ARG A 188 -7.44 -12.94 29.37
CA ARG A 188 -6.30 -13.42 28.56
C ARG A 188 -6.10 -12.62 27.28
N VAL A 189 -7.17 -12.29 26.56
CA VAL A 189 -7.09 -11.46 25.34
C VAL A 189 -6.60 -10.05 25.66
N VAL A 190 -7.09 -9.44 26.74
CA VAL A 190 -6.66 -8.12 27.21
C VAL A 190 -5.19 -8.14 27.60
N GLU A 191 -4.75 -9.15 28.35
CA GLU A 191 -3.37 -9.29 28.79
C GLU A 191 -2.42 -9.53 27.61
N GLN A 192 -2.82 -10.35 26.64
CA GLN A 192 -2.07 -10.53 25.41
C GLN A 192 -1.94 -9.23 24.62
N ALA A 193 -3.05 -8.52 24.40
CA ALA A 193 -3.05 -7.24 23.68
C ALA A 193 -2.20 -6.16 24.38
N LYS A 194 -2.15 -6.18 25.72
CA LYS A 194 -1.25 -5.32 26.51
C LYS A 194 0.21 -5.67 26.28
N ARG A 195 0.58 -6.95 26.38
CA ARG A 195 1.96 -7.40 26.16
C ARG A 195 2.45 -7.04 24.76
N GLU A 196 1.66 -7.31 23.73
CA GLU A 196 2.00 -6.96 22.35
C GLU A 196 2.21 -5.44 22.18
N ALA A 197 1.32 -4.62 22.77
CA ALA A 197 1.48 -3.17 22.75
C ALA A 197 2.72 -2.70 23.53
N ASP A 198 3.00 -3.27 24.70
CA ASP A 198 4.15 -2.92 25.54
C ASP A 198 5.47 -3.32 24.86
N GLU A 199 5.55 -4.49 24.23
CA GLU A 199 6.70 -4.95 23.45
C GLU A 199 6.99 -4.00 22.28
N GLN A 200 5.97 -3.63 21.50
CA GLN A 200 6.12 -2.67 20.40
C GLN A 200 6.56 -1.28 20.91
N ASN A 201 5.94 -0.80 21.99
CA ASN A 201 6.30 0.49 22.59
C ASN A 201 7.75 0.50 23.11
N GLN A 202 8.20 -0.62 23.68
CA GLN A 202 9.59 -0.77 24.11
C GLN A 202 10.57 -0.72 22.94
N GLN A 203 10.24 -1.32 21.78
CA GLN A 203 11.05 -1.23 20.57
C GLN A 203 11.14 0.20 20.06
N VAL A 204 10.03 0.95 20.07
CA VAL A 204 10.01 2.38 19.70
C VAL A 204 10.90 3.20 20.63
N GLU A 205 10.85 2.95 21.94
CA GLU A 205 11.71 3.63 22.92
C GLU A 205 13.21 3.32 22.72
N GLN A 206 13.54 2.06 22.40
CA GLN A 206 14.92 1.68 22.09
C GLN A 206 15.42 2.36 20.81
N LEU A 207 14.59 2.39 19.76
CA LEU A 207 14.91 3.08 18.50
C LEU A 207 15.12 4.59 18.74
N GLU A 208 14.23 5.23 19.51
CA GLU A 208 14.34 6.64 19.86
C GLU A 208 15.64 6.94 20.63
N ALA A 209 15.99 6.10 21.61
CA ALA A 209 17.22 6.24 22.37
C ALA A 209 18.47 6.03 21.50
N ALA A 210 18.47 5.01 20.63
CA ALA A 210 19.57 4.71 19.72
C ALA A 210 19.75 5.83 18.66
N PHE A 211 18.66 6.36 18.13
CA PHE A 211 18.68 7.49 17.20
C PHE A 211 19.33 8.73 17.85
N ARG A 212 18.93 9.06 19.09
CA ARG A 212 19.53 10.16 19.86
C ARG A 212 21.01 9.94 20.18
N ALA A 213 21.43 8.68 20.29
CA ALA A 213 22.83 8.30 20.47
C ALA A 213 23.65 8.29 19.16
N ALA A 214 23.05 8.70 18.04
CA ALA A 214 23.65 8.67 16.71
C ALA A 214 24.08 7.27 16.23
N ASP A 215 23.33 6.23 16.64
CA ASP A 215 23.57 4.87 16.14
C ASP A 215 23.27 4.77 14.63
N PRO A 216 24.17 4.22 13.80
CA PRO A 216 24.01 4.21 12.35
C PRO A 216 22.78 3.45 11.87
N ASN A 217 22.46 2.32 12.52
CA ASN A 217 21.31 1.50 12.14
C ASN A 217 19.99 2.18 12.54
N ALA A 218 19.97 2.84 13.70
CA ALA A 218 18.82 3.62 14.13
C ALA A 218 18.57 4.85 13.23
N ILE A 219 19.63 5.52 12.77
CA ILE A 219 19.53 6.62 11.79
C ILE A 219 18.96 6.10 10.46
N ALA A 220 19.50 5.00 9.93
CA ALA A 220 18.98 4.39 8.71
C ALA A 220 17.51 3.97 8.85
N SER A 221 17.16 3.30 9.96
CA SER A 221 15.78 2.88 10.25
C SER A 221 14.83 4.06 10.38
N TYR A 222 15.26 5.15 11.03
CA TYR A 222 14.47 6.38 11.15
C TYR A 222 14.07 6.93 9.77
N PHE A 223 15.02 7.10 8.86
CA PHE A 223 14.72 7.66 7.54
C PHE A 223 13.92 6.69 6.65
N ALA A 224 14.15 5.38 6.77
CA ALA A 224 13.27 4.40 6.13
C ALA A 224 11.82 4.57 6.63
N THR A 225 11.60 4.60 7.95
CA THR A 225 10.27 4.80 8.52
C THR A 225 9.63 6.14 8.15
N VAL A 226 10.41 7.24 8.08
CA VAL A 226 9.92 8.53 7.59
C VAL A 226 9.31 8.37 6.19
N LEU A 227 10.06 7.78 5.28
CA LEU A 227 9.64 7.59 3.88
C LEU A 227 8.47 6.61 3.74
N GLU A 228 8.44 5.54 4.54
CA GLU A 228 7.35 4.55 4.53
C GLU A 228 6.05 5.09 5.16
N SER A 229 6.15 6.09 6.04
CA SER A 229 4.99 6.73 6.66
C SER A 229 4.34 7.82 5.80
N SER A 230 4.98 8.18 4.69
CA SER A 230 4.54 9.25 3.81
C SER A 230 3.33 8.83 2.97
N PRO A 231 2.29 9.68 2.85
CA PRO A 231 1.09 9.33 2.08
C PRO A 231 1.38 9.41 0.57
N TYR A 232 1.10 8.33 -0.16
CA TYR A 232 1.19 8.28 -1.63
C TYR A 232 -0.16 7.88 -2.24
N PRO A 233 -0.40 8.18 -3.53
CA PRO A 233 -1.54 7.65 -4.26
C PRO A 233 -1.56 6.12 -4.28
N ASP A 234 -2.73 5.54 -4.55
CA ASP A 234 -2.88 4.09 -4.66
C ASP A 234 -1.92 3.50 -5.72
N GLY A 235 -1.37 2.32 -5.43
CA GLY A 235 -0.41 1.61 -6.30
C GLY A 235 1.06 1.95 -6.04
N PHE A 236 1.37 2.85 -5.09
CA PHE A 236 2.75 3.09 -4.68
C PHE A 236 3.23 2.04 -3.67
N PRO A 237 4.40 1.41 -3.89
CA PRO A 237 5.01 0.54 -2.89
C PRO A 237 5.50 1.36 -1.70
N LEU A 238 5.43 0.75 -0.51
CA LEU A 238 5.86 1.34 0.76
C LEU A 238 7.14 0.68 1.29
N ALA A 239 7.96 0.11 0.41
CA ALA A 239 9.16 -0.60 0.81
C ALA A 239 10.39 0.27 0.57
N THR A 240 11.11 0.58 1.65
CA THR A 240 12.35 1.36 1.58
C THR A 240 13.44 0.72 2.42
N ASN A 241 14.62 0.57 1.84
CA ASN A 241 15.82 0.19 2.57
C ASN A 241 16.78 1.37 2.63
N ALA A 242 17.41 1.59 3.78
CA ALA A 242 18.40 2.63 3.96
C ALA A 242 19.65 2.10 4.68
N GLU A 243 20.80 2.70 4.37
CA GLU A 243 22.07 2.47 5.06
C GLU A 243 22.72 3.83 5.32
N TYR A 244 23.25 4.02 6.53
CA TYR A 244 23.91 5.26 6.92
C TYR A 244 25.41 5.05 7.14
N GLN A 245 26.21 5.85 6.43
CA GLN A 245 27.67 5.85 6.52
C GLN A 245 28.14 7.02 7.39
N VAL A 246 28.70 6.68 8.54
CA VAL A 246 29.09 7.67 9.57
C VAL A 246 30.19 8.61 9.10
N GLU A 247 31.23 8.08 8.44
CA GLU A 247 32.42 8.85 8.05
C GLU A 247 32.11 9.97 7.04
N SER A 248 31.15 9.71 6.15
CA SER A 248 30.73 10.62 5.08
C SER A 248 29.42 11.35 5.39
N LYS A 249 28.79 11.08 6.54
CA LYS A 249 27.43 11.54 6.89
C LYS A 249 26.43 11.32 5.75
N GLN A 250 26.55 10.16 5.12
CA GLN A 250 25.85 9.84 3.89
C GLN A 250 24.77 8.81 4.15
N LEU A 251 23.54 9.11 3.72
CA LEU A 251 22.44 8.16 3.71
C LEU A 251 22.27 7.61 2.30
N ILE A 252 22.31 6.29 2.16
CA ILE A 252 22.03 5.58 0.91
C ILE A 252 20.64 4.99 1.04
N VAL A 253 19.77 5.24 0.08
CA VAL A 253 18.38 4.80 0.07
C VAL A 253 18.13 3.99 -1.19
N ALA A 254 17.64 2.76 -1.02
CA ALA A 254 17.02 1.98 -2.08
C ALA A 254 15.50 2.05 -1.87
N TYR A 255 14.83 2.74 -2.79
CA TYR A 255 13.42 3.03 -2.73
C TYR A 255 12.69 2.25 -3.81
N ASP A 256 11.63 1.53 -3.44
CA ASP A 256 10.78 0.89 -4.44
C ASP A 256 9.83 1.91 -5.05
N LEU A 257 9.80 1.96 -6.37
CA LEU A 257 8.99 2.85 -7.17
C LEU A 257 7.85 2.04 -7.81
N PRO A 258 6.69 2.68 -8.04
CA PRO A 258 5.54 2.00 -8.63
C PRO A 258 5.80 1.53 -10.06
N GLU A 259 5.13 0.45 -10.46
CA GLU A 259 5.14 -0.02 -11.84
C GLU A 259 4.30 0.89 -12.75
N TYR A 260 4.73 1.02 -14.01
CA TYR A 260 4.12 1.90 -15.00
C TYR A 260 2.61 1.69 -15.21
N ASP A 261 2.19 0.44 -15.40
CA ASP A 261 0.80 0.09 -15.72
C ASP A 261 -0.11 0.12 -14.48
N GLU A 262 0.45 0.08 -13.27
CA GLU A 262 -0.32 0.15 -12.01
C GLU A 262 -0.80 1.56 -11.70
N ILE A 263 0.08 2.56 -11.82
CA ILE A 263 -0.25 3.92 -11.41
C ILE A 263 -0.78 4.81 -12.54
N VAL A 264 -0.43 4.53 -13.81
CA VAL A 264 -0.82 5.40 -14.93
C VAL A 264 -2.03 4.84 -15.68
N PRO A 265 -3.24 5.42 -15.53
CA PRO A 265 -4.44 4.86 -16.15
C PRO A 265 -4.37 4.89 -17.67
N ALA A 266 -4.65 3.74 -18.29
CA ALA A 266 -4.71 3.57 -19.73
C ALA A 266 -5.98 4.18 -20.35
N VAL A 267 -7.05 4.24 -19.56
CA VAL A 267 -8.33 4.84 -19.95
C VAL A 267 -8.27 6.35 -19.74
N LYS A 268 -8.65 7.11 -20.76
CA LYS A 268 -8.76 8.57 -20.69
C LYS A 268 -10.16 9.03 -20.30
N SER A 269 -11.20 8.37 -20.81
CA SER A 269 -12.58 8.71 -20.47
C SER A 269 -13.55 7.58 -20.77
N VAL A 270 -14.61 7.47 -19.97
CA VAL A 270 -15.75 6.57 -20.17
C VAL A 270 -16.95 7.38 -20.68
N ARG A 271 -17.65 6.87 -21.70
CA ARG A 271 -18.89 7.47 -22.23
C ARG A 271 -19.98 6.42 -22.34
N TYR A 272 -21.15 6.73 -21.78
CA TYR A 272 -22.35 5.93 -21.96
C TYR A 272 -23.02 6.21 -23.32
N VAL A 273 -23.29 5.15 -24.08
CA VAL A 273 -23.90 5.19 -25.41
C VAL A 273 -25.38 4.79 -25.30
N LYS A 274 -26.26 5.80 -25.34
CA LYS A 274 -27.71 5.66 -25.15
C LYS A 274 -28.38 4.69 -26.13
N THR A 275 -27.85 4.57 -27.34
CA THR A 275 -28.46 3.74 -28.40
C THR A 275 -28.21 2.25 -28.21
N SER A 276 -27.09 1.89 -27.57
CA SER A 276 -26.69 0.49 -27.34
C SER A 276 -26.79 0.07 -25.88
N ASP A 277 -27.07 0.99 -24.96
CA ASP A 277 -27.06 0.75 -23.50
C ASP A 277 -25.71 0.14 -23.04
N THR A 278 -24.62 0.69 -23.58
CA THR A 278 -23.25 0.23 -23.28
C THR A 278 -22.32 1.38 -22.98
N PHE A 279 -21.22 1.08 -22.28
CA PHE A 279 -20.11 2.01 -22.05
C PHE A 279 -19.05 1.87 -23.13
N THR A 280 -18.45 2.99 -23.51
CA THR A 280 -17.31 3.06 -24.44
C THR A 280 -16.17 3.81 -23.78
N GLU A 281 -14.95 3.28 -23.92
CA GLU A 281 -13.75 3.87 -23.34
C GLU A 281 -12.90 4.51 -24.44
N SER A 282 -12.32 5.67 -24.14
CA SER A 282 -11.25 6.24 -24.97
C SER A 282 -9.90 5.95 -24.33
N SER A 283 -8.94 5.50 -25.14
CA SER A 283 -7.58 5.22 -24.67
C SER A 283 -6.75 6.49 -24.58
N ARG A 284 -5.90 6.58 -23.56
CA ARG A 284 -4.92 7.65 -23.41
C ARG A 284 -3.71 7.41 -24.33
N PRO A 285 -3.23 8.44 -25.05
CA PRO A 285 -2.03 8.30 -25.87
C PRO A 285 -0.82 7.84 -25.05
N GLU A 286 -0.06 6.88 -25.59
CA GLU A 286 1.08 6.28 -24.90
C GLU A 286 2.19 7.31 -24.58
N SER A 287 2.40 8.31 -25.44
CA SER A 287 3.34 9.41 -25.16
C SER A 287 2.96 10.23 -23.92
N GLN A 288 1.65 10.45 -23.71
CA GLN A 288 1.15 11.15 -22.53
C GLN A 288 1.37 10.29 -21.28
N ARG A 289 1.04 9.00 -21.34
CA ARG A 289 1.24 8.06 -20.23
C ARG A 289 2.70 7.99 -19.80
N ARG A 290 3.63 7.86 -20.75
CA ARG A 290 5.09 7.85 -20.48
C ARG A 290 5.57 9.14 -19.80
N THR A 291 5.04 10.28 -20.23
CA THR A 291 5.38 11.58 -19.63
C THR A 291 4.89 11.67 -18.20
N MET A 292 3.65 11.25 -17.94
CA MET A 292 3.05 11.23 -16.58
C MET A 292 3.84 10.34 -15.64
N TYR A 293 4.27 9.16 -16.11
CA TYR A 293 5.09 8.26 -15.29
C TYR A 293 6.45 8.87 -14.97
N ALA A 294 7.17 9.38 -15.97
CA ALA A 294 8.48 9.99 -15.76
C ALA A 294 8.40 11.17 -14.77
N ASP A 295 7.35 11.98 -14.87
CA ASP A 295 7.09 13.09 -13.95
C ASP A 295 6.75 12.58 -12.54
N ALA A 296 5.89 11.57 -12.40
CA ALA A 296 5.58 10.97 -11.10
C ALA A 296 6.82 10.39 -10.39
N ILE A 297 7.70 9.69 -11.12
CA ILE A 297 8.97 9.19 -10.57
C ILE A 297 9.90 10.34 -10.16
N ALA A 298 9.96 11.40 -10.95
CA ALA A 298 10.75 12.58 -10.65
C ALA A 298 10.25 13.31 -9.39
N GLN A 299 8.94 13.53 -9.30
CA GLN A 299 8.28 14.12 -8.13
C GLN A 299 8.51 13.28 -6.88
N THR A 300 8.36 11.96 -6.97
CA THR A 300 8.60 11.02 -5.87
C THR A 300 10.03 11.14 -5.38
N THR A 301 11.01 11.13 -6.28
CA THR A 301 12.43 11.25 -5.94
C THR A 301 12.73 12.56 -5.20
N LEU A 302 12.26 13.70 -5.72
CA LEU A 302 12.47 15.01 -5.09
C LEU A 302 11.76 15.10 -3.75
N ARG A 303 10.55 14.53 -3.65
CA ARG A 303 9.79 14.45 -2.40
C ARG A 303 10.55 13.63 -1.35
N SER A 304 11.03 12.43 -1.69
CA SER A 304 11.82 11.60 -0.77
C SER A 304 13.06 12.33 -0.27
N LEU A 305 13.79 13.02 -1.18
CA LEU A 305 14.94 13.85 -0.79
C LEU A 305 14.54 14.97 0.18
N HIS A 306 13.43 15.66 -0.10
CA HIS A 306 12.89 16.69 0.78
C HIS A 306 12.53 16.13 2.17
N GLU A 307 11.82 15.00 2.22
CA GLU A 307 11.41 14.36 3.46
C GLU A 307 12.61 13.93 4.32
N ILE A 308 13.66 13.37 3.71
CA ILE A 308 14.91 13.03 4.41
C ILE A 308 15.56 14.29 4.99
N PHE A 309 15.79 15.33 4.17
CA PHE A 309 16.50 16.51 4.66
C PHE A 309 15.69 17.31 5.67
N ALA A 310 14.36 17.38 5.53
CA ALA A 310 13.48 18.13 6.41
C ALA A 310 13.15 17.40 7.72
N SER A 311 13.17 16.05 7.73
CA SER A 311 12.96 15.25 8.95
C SER A 311 14.21 15.18 9.85
N ASP A 312 15.40 15.38 9.28
CA ASP A 312 16.68 15.37 10.00
C ASP A 312 16.90 16.62 10.87
N THR A 313 16.18 16.68 11.99
CA THR A 313 16.29 17.76 12.98
C THR A 313 17.62 17.76 13.75
N ALA A 314 18.31 16.61 13.78
CA ALA A 314 19.58 16.44 14.49
C ALA A 314 20.82 16.75 13.63
N GLY A 315 20.66 16.86 12.31
CA GLY A 315 21.74 17.17 11.37
C GLY A 315 22.72 16.01 11.16
N TYR A 316 22.23 14.78 11.18
CA TYR A 316 23.05 13.60 10.93
C TYR A 316 23.41 13.44 9.45
N VAL A 317 22.50 13.78 8.54
CA VAL A 317 22.67 13.54 7.09
C VAL A 317 23.13 14.80 6.38
N GLU A 318 24.30 14.71 5.74
CA GLU A 318 24.86 15.75 4.88
C GLU A 318 24.67 15.42 3.39
N THR A 319 24.78 14.14 3.03
CA THR A 319 24.65 13.68 1.64
C THR A 319 23.61 12.56 1.55
N VAL A 320 22.77 12.58 0.52
CA VAL A 320 21.85 11.49 0.21
C VAL A 320 22.20 10.89 -1.15
N VAL A 321 22.24 9.56 -1.21
CA VAL A 321 22.21 8.79 -2.46
C VAL A 321 20.88 8.08 -2.51
N PHE A 322 20.02 8.47 -3.44
CA PHE A 322 18.73 7.83 -3.66
C PHE A 322 18.81 6.98 -4.93
N ASN A 323 18.42 5.71 -4.80
CA ASN A 323 18.32 4.74 -5.90
C ASN A 323 16.87 4.23 -5.95
N GLY A 324 16.19 4.49 -7.06
CA GLY A 324 14.82 4.07 -7.29
C GLY A 324 14.75 2.80 -8.14
N TYR A 325 14.16 1.75 -7.58
CA TYR A 325 14.01 0.44 -8.20
C TYR A 325 12.55 0.17 -8.55
N VAL A 326 12.29 -0.62 -9.59
CA VAL A 326 10.94 -1.10 -9.89
C VAL A 326 10.99 -2.62 -9.93
N ASP A 327 10.18 -3.29 -9.12
CA ASP A 327 9.98 -4.73 -9.23
C ASP A 327 9.00 -5.02 -10.37
N THR A 328 9.42 -5.82 -11.36
CA THR A 328 8.57 -6.19 -12.49
C THR A 328 8.98 -7.55 -13.06
N ILE A 329 8.31 -7.99 -14.12
CA ILE A 329 8.65 -9.16 -14.90
C ILE A 329 9.25 -8.72 -16.24
N ASP A 330 10.43 -9.23 -16.57
CA ASP A 330 11.07 -9.02 -17.87
C ASP A 330 10.20 -9.61 -18.99
N ARG A 331 9.70 -8.78 -19.90
CA ARG A 331 8.82 -9.21 -21.01
C ARG A 331 9.53 -10.11 -22.02
N GLY A 332 10.86 -10.08 -22.10
CA GLY A 332 11.65 -10.89 -23.03
C GLY A 332 11.84 -12.33 -22.57
N ASN A 333 11.87 -12.60 -21.26
CA ASN A 333 12.16 -13.93 -20.72
C ASN A 333 11.19 -14.41 -19.61
N GLY A 334 10.28 -13.56 -19.14
CA GLY A 334 9.25 -13.86 -18.14
C GLY A 334 9.77 -13.98 -16.70
N LYS A 335 11.01 -13.58 -16.40
CA LYS A 335 11.60 -13.67 -15.05
C LYS A 335 11.42 -12.38 -14.26
N PRO A 336 11.30 -12.46 -12.93
CA PRO A 336 11.30 -11.27 -12.09
C PRO A 336 12.65 -10.53 -12.21
N ILE A 337 12.58 -9.21 -12.38
CA ILE A 337 13.73 -8.31 -12.43
C ILE A 337 13.46 -7.09 -11.54
N ARG A 338 14.54 -6.46 -11.07
CA ARG A 338 14.48 -5.24 -10.26
C ARG A 338 15.41 -4.15 -10.84
N PRO A 339 15.08 -3.57 -12.00
CA PRO A 339 15.89 -2.49 -12.59
C PRO A 339 15.90 -1.24 -11.71
N CYS A 340 17.09 -0.64 -11.54
CA CYS A 340 17.22 0.73 -11.06
C CYS A 340 16.90 1.68 -12.22
N ILE A 341 15.90 2.56 -12.06
CA ILE A 341 15.45 3.46 -13.13
C ILE A 341 15.82 4.93 -12.88
N ILE A 342 16.21 5.25 -11.64
CA ILE A 342 16.69 6.57 -11.27
C ILE A 342 17.71 6.48 -10.14
N THR A 343 18.78 7.26 -10.24
CA THR A 343 19.73 7.44 -9.15
C THR A 343 20.14 8.91 -9.07
N VAL A 344 20.21 9.44 -7.85
CA VAL A 344 20.63 10.81 -7.60
C VAL A 344 21.49 10.85 -6.35
N ARG A 345 22.59 11.60 -6.43
CA ARG A 345 23.44 11.91 -5.28
C ARG A 345 23.45 13.42 -5.09
N THR A 346 23.01 13.90 -3.94
CA THR A 346 22.97 15.33 -3.64
C THR A 346 23.36 15.61 -2.19
N THR A 347 23.85 16.82 -1.93
CA THR A 347 24.15 17.31 -0.59
C THR A 347 23.00 18.16 -0.06
N ARG A 348 22.90 18.25 1.27
CA ARG A 348 21.94 19.12 1.96
C ARG A 348 22.05 20.56 1.49
N GLU A 349 23.26 21.09 1.37
CA GLU A 349 23.54 22.46 0.91
C GLU A 349 22.99 22.69 -0.50
N THR A 350 23.37 21.84 -1.46
CA THR A 350 22.91 21.96 -2.86
C THR A 350 21.39 21.87 -2.96
N PHE A 351 20.77 20.99 -2.19
CA PHE A 351 19.31 20.76 -2.24
C PHE A 351 18.52 21.88 -1.54
N HIS A 352 19.06 22.46 -0.46
CA HIS A 352 18.38 23.52 0.29
C HIS A 352 18.30 24.85 -0.47
N ASP A 353 19.25 25.10 -1.37
CA ASP A 353 19.24 26.27 -2.26
C ASP A 353 18.13 26.21 -3.34
N MET A 354 17.43 25.07 -3.47
CA MET A 354 16.38 24.87 -4.47
C MET A 354 14.99 25.23 -3.94
N ASP A 355 14.23 26.00 -4.71
CA ASP A 355 12.81 26.29 -4.42
C ASP A 355 11.89 25.20 -4.99
N LEU A 356 11.73 24.11 -4.25
CA LEU A 356 10.94 22.95 -4.68
C LEU A 356 9.47 23.26 -4.99
N ALA A 357 8.92 24.37 -4.49
CA ALA A 357 7.53 24.74 -4.78
C ALA A 357 7.32 25.21 -6.23
N ASN A 358 8.40 25.62 -6.91
CA ASN A 358 8.34 26.24 -8.24
C ASN A 358 9.21 25.52 -9.28
N VAL A 359 9.79 24.36 -8.96
CA VAL A 359 10.64 23.60 -9.89
C VAL A 359 9.82 22.74 -10.84
N GLU A 360 10.35 22.57 -12.06
CA GLU A 360 9.95 21.47 -12.93
C GLU A 360 10.74 20.20 -12.51
N PRO A 361 10.07 19.11 -12.05
CA PRO A 361 10.75 17.98 -11.40
C PRO A 361 11.88 17.34 -12.22
N LEU A 362 11.61 17.06 -13.50
CA LEU A 362 12.60 16.44 -14.39
C LEU A 362 13.79 17.36 -14.69
N ALA A 363 13.57 18.67 -14.80
CA ALA A 363 14.65 19.64 -15.01
C ALA A 363 15.50 19.81 -13.74
N CYS A 364 14.86 19.83 -12.58
CA CYS A 364 15.50 19.88 -11.27
C CYS A 364 16.45 18.69 -11.08
N LEU A 365 15.99 17.46 -11.34
CA LEU A 365 16.83 16.27 -11.23
C LEU A 365 18.03 16.27 -12.18
N LYS A 366 17.87 16.79 -13.40
CA LYS A 366 19.00 16.97 -14.32
C LYS A 366 20.04 17.94 -13.76
N SER A 367 19.62 19.02 -13.12
CA SER A 367 20.55 19.97 -12.48
C SER A 367 21.31 19.36 -11.30
N LEU A 368 20.71 18.39 -10.60
CA LEU A 368 21.34 17.58 -9.55
C LEU A 368 22.25 16.47 -10.11
N ASN A 369 22.48 16.44 -11.43
CA ASN A 369 23.21 15.37 -12.13
C ASN A 369 22.63 13.98 -11.86
N ALA A 370 21.31 13.88 -11.64
CA ALA A 370 20.64 12.60 -11.51
C ALA A 370 20.78 11.79 -12.81
N SER A 371 21.10 10.51 -12.67
CA SER A 371 21.01 9.59 -13.80
C SER A 371 19.59 9.02 -13.83
N VAL A 372 18.82 9.49 -14.80
CA VAL A 372 17.43 9.06 -15.02
C VAL A 372 17.38 8.17 -16.26
N SER A 373 16.59 7.10 -16.21
CA SER A 373 16.36 6.24 -17.36
C SER A 373 15.84 7.05 -18.54
N LYS A 374 16.46 6.88 -19.71
CA LYS A 374 16.01 7.52 -20.97
C LYS A 374 14.60 7.10 -21.36
N SER A 375 14.14 5.96 -20.84
CA SER A 375 12.81 5.40 -21.04
C SER A 375 12.34 4.75 -19.75
N ALA A 376 11.97 5.57 -18.76
CA ALA A 376 11.53 5.10 -17.44
C ALA A 376 10.34 4.13 -17.56
N ALA A 377 9.40 4.38 -18.47
CA ALA A 377 8.27 3.48 -18.72
C ALA A 377 8.66 2.15 -19.37
N GLU A 378 9.79 2.09 -20.07
CA GLU A 378 10.35 0.83 -20.61
C GLU A 378 11.39 0.23 -19.65
N LEU A 379 11.51 0.79 -18.44
CA LEU A 379 12.36 0.34 -17.34
C LEU A 379 13.82 0.11 -17.76
N ALA A 380 14.33 0.94 -18.68
CA ALA A 380 15.71 0.82 -19.13
C ALA A 380 16.65 1.09 -17.93
N PRO A 381 17.51 0.14 -17.55
CA PRO A 381 18.26 0.24 -16.31
C PRO A 381 19.31 1.34 -16.36
N VAL A 382 19.45 2.04 -15.24
CA VAL A 382 20.51 3.00 -14.94
C VAL A 382 21.45 2.37 -13.92
N ARG A 383 22.76 2.58 -14.08
CA ARG A 383 23.73 2.13 -13.07
C ARG A 383 23.59 2.98 -11.80
N PRO A 384 23.34 2.39 -10.62
CA PRO A 384 23.34 3.13 -9.36
C PRO A 384 24.68 3.82 -9.12
N VAL A 385 24.68 5.08 -8.66
CA VAL A 385 25.92 5.82 -8.35
C VAL A 385 26.68 5.18 -7.20
N LEU A 386 25.96 4.57 -6.25
CA LEU A 386 26.49 3.79 -5.15
C LEU A 386 25.43 2.79 -4.71
N GLU A 387 25.78 1.52 -4.59
CA GLU A 387 24.86 0.46 -4.18
C GLU A 387 24.91 0.22 -2.67
N LEU A 388 23.76 -0.10 -2.08
CA LEU A 388 23.68 -0.66 -0.73
C LEU A 388 24.44 -1.99 -0.71
N ASN A 389 25.22 -2.23 0.34
CA ASN A 389 25.71 -3.58 0.61
C ASN A 389 24.51 -4.41 1.09
N MET A 390 23.79 -5.07 0.19
CA MET A 390 22.73 -6.02 0.53
C MET A 390 23.28 -7.35 1.09
N THR A 391 24.29 -7.27 1.96
CA THR A 391 24.58 -8.32 2.95
C THR A 391 23.71 -8.03 4.17
N ASP A 392 22.55 -8.68 4.22
CA ASP A 392 21.56 -8.63 5.29
C ASP A 392 22.19 -8.58 6.72
N PRO A 393 22.04 -7.47 7.47
CA PRO A 393 22.51 -7.35 8.85
C PRO A 393 21.74 -8.22 9.85
N ARG A 394 20.64 -8.88 9.45
CA ARG A 394 19.92 -9.85 10.31
C ARG A 394 20.65 -11.18 10.46
N PHE A 395 21.71 -11.40 9.68
CA PHE A 395 22.74 -12.37 10.04
C PHE A 395 23.78 -11.68 10.94
N VAL A 396 23.34 -11.22 12.11
CA VAL A 396 24.28 -10.98 13.21
C VAL A 396 24.86 -12.34 13.57
N GLN A 397 26.16 -12.47 13.31
CA GLN A 397 27.11 -13.28 14.07
C GLN A 397 26.46 -14.20 15.12
N GLU A 398 26.02 -15.38 14.69
CA GLU A 398 26.31 -16.55 15.51
C GLU A 398 27.83 -16.56 15.67
N GLY A 399 28.28 -16.41 16.91
CA GLY A 399 29.68 -16.31 17.24
C GLY A 399 30.49 -17.41 16.53
N ASN A 400 31.45 -16.96 15.73
CA ASN A 400 32.78 -17.55 15.60
C ASN A 400 32.87 -19.10 15.62
N VAL A 401 32.10 -19.77 14.75
CA VAL A 401 32.32 -21.21 14.43
C VAL A 401 32.36 -21.47 12.91
N LEU A 402 31.90 -20.53 12.06
CA LEU A 402 31.83 -20.70 10.59
C LEU A 402 32.95 -20.03 9.77
N ALA A 403 33.85 -19.25 10.38
CA ALA A 403 34.99 -18.66 9.64
C ALA A 403 35.87 -19.74 8.97
N THR A 404 35.85 -20.96 9.50
CA THR A 404 36.55 -22.14 8.98
C THR A 404 35.82 -22.83 7.80
N LEU A 405 34.59 -22.44 7.46
CA LEU A 405 33.75 -23.08 6.44
C LEU A 405 33.37 -22.17 5.25
N ASP A 406 33.67 -20.86 5.31
CA ASP A 406 33.43 -19.93 4.19
C ASP A 406 34.48 -20.09 3.09
N GLN A 407 34.18 -20.91 2.08
CA GLN A 407 35.05 -21.27 0.94
C GLN A 407 35.16 -20.18 -0.14
N ARG A 408 34.52 -19.01 0.02
CA ARG A 408 34.59 -17.93 -0.99
C ARG A 408 36.02 -17.38 -1.09
N PRO A 409 36.55 -17.14 -2.31
CA PRO A 409 37.87 -16.55 -2.51
C PRO A 409 37.91 -15.13 -1.90
N ASN A 410 38.92 -14.88 -1.08
CA ASN A 410 39.16 -13.57 -0.50
C ASN A 410 40.05 -12.75 -1.43
N LEU A 411 39.56 -11.61 -1.91
CA LEU A 411 40.31 -10.75 -2.84
C LEU A 411 41.58 -10.16 -2.21
N MET A 412 41.63 -10.07 -0.88
CA MET A 412 42.83 -9.63 -0.17
C MET A 412 43.94 -10.69 -0.17
N ASP A 413 43.64 -11.97 -0.44
CA ASP A 413 44.66 -13.02 -0.50
C ASP A 413 45.40 -13.04 -1.85
N LEU A 414 44.84 -12.40 -2.88
CA LEU A 414 45.43 -12.28 -4.22
C LEU A 414 46.62 -11.34 -4.19
N THR A 415 47.73 -11.66 -4.87
CA THR A 415 48.85 -10.73 -5.07
C THR A 415 48.43 -9.47 -5.85
N PRO A 416 49.17 -8.35 -5.80
CA PRO A 416 48.83 -7.14 -6.56
C PRO A 416 48.60 -7.41 -8.06
N GLY A 417 49.48 -8.18 -8.70
CA GLY A 417 49.35 -8.53 -10.12
C GLY A 417 48.17 -9.47 -10.42
N GLU A 418 47.83 -10.38 -9.50
CA GLU A 418 46.62 -11.22 -9.64
C GLU A 418 45.34 -10.39 -9.50
N PHE A 419 45.35 -9.41 -8.59
CA PHE A 419 44.23 -8.48 -8.42
C PHE A 419 44.06 -7.61 -9.67
N GLU A 420 45.13 -7.03 -10.21
CA GLU A 420 45.10 -6.27 -11.47
C GLU A 420 44.61 -7.12 -12.65
N SER A 421 45.03 -8.38 -12.72
CA SER A 421 44.58 -9.34 -13.74
C SER A 421 43.10 -9.67 -13.59
N LEU A 422 42.60 -9.82 -12.35
CA LEU A 422 41.17 -10.03 -12.08
C LEU A 422 40.34 -8.84 -12.56
N ILE A 423 40.78 -7.61 -12.28
CA ILE A 423 40.09 -6.39 -12.73
C ILE A 423 40.08 -6.31 -14.26
N THR A 424 41.22 -6.59 -14.91
CA THR A 424 41.33 -6.61 -16.37
C THR A 424 40.38 -7.62 -17.00
N ASN A 425 40.32 -8.83 -16.45
CA ASN A 425 39.43 -9.89 -16.92
C ASN A 425 37.95 -9.52 -16.71
N LEU A 426 37.59 -8.95 -15.56
CA LEU A 426 36.24 -8.50 -15.27
C LEU A 426 35.75 -7.50 -16.33
N PHE A 427 36.52 -6.45 -16.60
CA PHE A 427 36.15 -5.44 -17.60
C PHE A 427 36.12 -6.01 -19.02
N THR A 428 36.97 -7.00 -19.33
CA THR A 428 36.91 -7.73 -20.61
C THR A 428 35.60 -8.49 -20.75
N THR A 429 35.18 -9.21 -19.71
CA THR A 429 33.91 -9.93 -19.70
C THR A 429 32.70 -8.99 -19.79
N MET A 430 32.84 -7.75 -19.28
CA MET A 430 31.85 -6.69 -19.44
C MET A 430 31.82 -6.09 -20.87
N GLY A 431 32.63 -6.59 -21.79
CA GLY A 431 32.62 -6.21 -23.21
C GLY A 431 33.59 -5.09 -23.60
N LEU A 432 34.55 -4.75 -22.74
CA LEU A 432 35.63 -3.82 -23.09
C LEU A 432 36.81 -4.57 -23.73
N GLU A 433 37.42 -3.98 -24.76
CA GLU A 433 38.66 -4.49 -25.33
C GLU A 433 39.84 -4.05 -24.46
N SER A 434 40.20 -4.88 -23.47
CA SER A 434 41.24 -4.54 -22.50
C SER A 434 42.62 -5.07 -22.88
N ARG A 435 43.67 -4.32 -22.53
CA ARG A 435 45.06 -4.78 -22.58
C ARG A 435 45.76 -4.36 -21.30
N GLN A 436 46.48 -5.29 -20.69
CA GLN A 436 47.34 -5.00 -19.53
C GLN A 436 48.54 -4.16 -19.99
N THR A 437 48.84 -3.10 -19.25
CA THR A 437 49.99 -2.22 -19.48
C THR A 437 51.25 -2.83 -18.87
N GLN A 438 52.43 -2.56 -19.44
CA GLN A 438 53.69 -3.02 -18.84
C GLN A 438 54.02 -2.18 -17.60
N ALA A 439 54.28 -2.85 -16.48
CA ALA A 439 54.39 -2.29 -15.14
C ALA A 439 55.62 -1.39 -14.86
N SER A 440 56.11 -0.57 -15.80
CA SER A 440 57.28 0.30 -15.47
C SER A 440 57.41 1.67 -16.13
N ARG A 441 56.44 2.17 -16.91
CA ARG A 441 56.57 3.53 -17.51
C ARG A 441 55.34 4.44 -17.53
N ASP A 442 54.15 3.95 -17.24
CA ASP A 442 52.91 4.70 -17.56
C ASP A 442 52.21 5.31 -16.32
N GLY A 443 52.96 5.78 -15.31
CA GLY A 443 52.39 6.61 -14.24
C GLY A 443 51.33 5.93 -13.36
N GLY A 444 51.37 4.60 -13.22
CA GLY A 444 50.46 3.84 -12.35
C GLY A 444 49.14 3.42 -13.01
N VAL A 445 49.10 3.32 -14.35
CA VAL A 445 48.01 2.66 -15.08
C VAL A 445 48.16 1.15 -14.99
N ASP A 446 47.13 0.48 -14.49
CA ASP A 446 47.11 -0.98 -14.35
C ASP A 446 46.45 -1.67 -15.57
N CYS A 447 45.48 -0.99 -16.18
CA CYS A 447 44.81 -1.48 -17.38
C CYS A 447 44.34 -0.32 -18.27
N VAL A 448 44.56 -0.46 -19.59
CA VAL A 448 43.91 0.39 -20.60
C VAL A 448 42.89 -0.45 -21.34
N ALA A 449 41.65 0.01 -21.35
CA ALA A 449 40.53 -0.62 -22.02
C ALA A 449 39.98 0.28 -23.12
N PHE A 450 39.43 -0.31 -24.18
CA PHE A 450 38.74 0.42 -25.22
C PHE A 450 37.27 -0.04 -25.26
N ASP A 451 36.36 0.92 -25.16
CA ASP A 451 34.93 0.66 -25.32
C ASP A 451 34.58 0.70 -26.82
N PRO A 452 34.18 -0.43 -27.43
CA PRO A 452 33.97 -0.51 -28.87
C PRO A 452 32.68 0.17 -29.33
N ARG A 453 31.85 0.70 -28.42
CA ARG A 453 30.56 1.32 -28.77
C ARG A 453 30.76 2.56 -29.64
N PRO A 454 30.15 2.64 -30.84
CA PRO A 454 30.23 3.84 -31.67
C PRO A 454 29.67 5.06 -30.93
N ILE A 455 30.29 6.24 -31.11
CA ILE A 455 29.86 7.56 -30.58
C ILE A 455 30.11 7.76 -29.07
N PHE A 456 29.88 6.76 -28.22
CA PHE A 456 30.03 6.87 -26.75
C PHE A 456 31.25 6.15 -26.19
N GLY A 457 31.83 5.24 -26.97
CA GLY A 457 33.02 4.49 -26.60
C GLY A 457 34.30 5.32 -26.71
N GLY A 458 35.43 4.68 -26.46
CA GLY A 458 36.72 5.35 -26.40
C GLY A 458 37.68 4.69 -25.43
N LYS A 459 38.84 5.31 -25.26
CA LYS A 459 39.89 4.83 -24.37
C LYS A 459 39.51 5.09 -22.91
N VAL A 460 39.51 4.04 -22.11
CA VAL A 460 39.23 4.02 -20.68
C VAL A 460 40.50 3.62 -19.94
N VAL A 461 40.90 4.42 -18.95
CA VAL A 461 42.02 4.09 -18.07
C VAL A 461 41.48 3.53 -16.78
N ILE A 462 42.02 2.39 -16.36
CA ILE A 462 41.58 1.68 -15.15
C ILE A 462 42.78 1.53 -14.23
N GLN A 463 42.59 1.91 -12.98
CA GLN A 463 43.57 1.78 -11.91
C GLN A 463 42.96 1.00 -10.75
N ALA A 464 43.69 0.05 -10.20
CA ALA A 464 43.27 -0.87 -9.16
C ALA A 464 44.17 -0.73 -7.92
N LYS A 465 43.58 -0.36 -6.79
CA LYS A 465 44.26 -0.15 -5.50
C LYS A 465 43.78 -1.17 -4.48
N ARG A 466 44.61 -2.19 -4.25
CA ARG A 466 44.40 -3.21 -3.20
C ARG A 466 44.86 -2.67 -1.83
N TYR A 467 44.07 -1.77 -1.24
CA TYR A 467 44.41 -1.04 -0.01
C TYR A 467 43.54 -1.44 1.20
N LYS A 468 44.12 -1.27 2.39
CA LYS A 468 43.43 -1.45 3.67
C LYS A 468 42.61 -0.23 4.08
N ASN A 469 43.18 0.94 3.90
CA ASN A 469 42.59 2.20 4.36
C ASN A 469 41.84 2.90 3.22
N THR A 470 40.97 3.83 3.60
CA THR A 470 40.23 4.70 2.69
C THR A 470 41.17 5.39 1.70
N VAL A 471 40.85 5.30 0.41
CA VAL A 471 41.61 5.93 -0.67
C VAL A 471 41.37 7.44 -0.65
N GLY A 472 42.47 8.19 -0.55
CA GLY A 472 42.46 9.66 -0.51
C GLY A 472 42.34 10.31 -1.89
N VAL A 473 42.15 11.63 -1.88
CA VAL A 473 42.00 12.45 -3.10
C VAL A 473 43.24 12.43 -4.01
N SER A 474 44.43 12.13 -3.48
CA SER A 474 45.66 12.04 -4.26
C SER A 474 45.54 11.02 -5.39
N ALA A 475 45.10 9.79 -5.08
CA ALA A 475 44.94 8.74 -6.08
C ALA A 475 43.95 9.12 -7.19
N VAL A 476 42.87 9.84 -6.85
CA VAL A 476 41.89 10.31 -7.84
C VAL A 476 42.47 11.42 -8.73
N ARG A 477 43.30 12.31 -8.16
CA ARG A 477 44.01 13.36 -8.91
C ARG A 477 45.05 12.76 -9.85
N ASP A 478 45.78 11.77 -9.38
CA ASP A 478 46.79 11.07 -10.17
C ASP A 478 46.13 10.36 -11.36
N LEU A 479 45.04 9.62 -11.12
CA LEU A 479 44.24 9.01 -12.19
C LEU A 479 43.76 10.05 -13.21
N PHE A 480 43.27 11.21 -12.75
CA PHE A 480 42.82 12.26 -13.65
C PHE A 480 43.96 12.84 -14.51
N GLY A 481 45.14 13.05 -13.92
CA GLY A 481 46.33 13.45 -14.68
C GLY A 481 46.72 12.43 -15.74
N THR A 482 46.66 11.15 -15.38
CA THR A 482 46.92 10.03 -16.27
C THR A 482 45.90 9.93 -17.41
N MET A 483 44.61 10.14 -17.14
CA MET A 483 43.60 10.20 -18.20
C MET A 483 43.91 11.27 -19.25
N GLN A 484 44.33 12.46 -18.80
CA GLN A 484 44.65 13.58 -19.69
C GLN A 484 45.89 13.28 -20.54
N ASN A 485 46.91 12.66 -19.94
CA ASN A 485 48.13 12.25 -20.66
C ASN A 485 47.84 11.14 -21.70
N GLU A 486 47.00 10.18 -21.33
CA GLU A 486 46.64 9.03 -22.17
C GLU A 486 45.57 9.35 -23.23
N GLY A 487 44.94 10.53 -23.17
CA GLY A 487 43.81 10.92 -24.02
C GLY A 487 42.55 10.06 -23.78
N ALA A 488 42.35 9.61 -22.54
CA ALA A 488 41.24 8.75 -22.16
C ALA A 488 39.95 9.55 -21.98
N SER A 489 38.84 9.04 -22.53
CA SER A 489 37.52 9.66 -22.37
C SER A 489 36.89 9.38 -21.00
N LYS A 490 37.39 8.35 -20.29
CA LYS A 490 36.92 7.96 -18.95
C LYS A 490 38.01 7.30 -18.12
N GLY A 491 37.97 7.53 -16.81
CA GLY A 491 38.83 6.87 -15.83
C GLY A 491 38.02 6.07 -14.83
N ILE A 492 38.53 4.92 -14.41
CA ILE A 492 37.92 4.09 -13.38
C ILE A 492 38.98 3.79 -12.32
N LEU A 493 38.71 4.19 -11.09
CA LEU A 493 39.51 3.79 -9.93
C LEU A 493 38.78 2.67 -9.21
N VAL A 494 39.42 1.53 -9.02
CA VAL A 494 38.90 0.38 -8.30
C VAL A 494 39.68 0.24 -7.00
N ALA A 495 39.01 0.12 -5.86
CA ALA A 495 39.64 -0.08 -4.58
C ALA A 495 39.01 -1.25 -3.82
N THR A 496 39.80 -2.00 -3.07
CA THR A 496 39.28 -2.99 -2.11
C THR A 496 38.71 -2.34 -0.85
N SER A 497 39.06 -1.07 -0.59
CA SER A 497 38.54 -0.21 0.46
C SER A 497 37.55 0.82 -0.11
N GLY A 498 37.09 1.77 0.72
CA GLY A 498 36.27 2.91 0.32
C GLY A 498 37.08 4.14 -0.10
N TYR A 499 36.39 5.22 -0.45
CA TYR A 499 36.98 6.52 -0.80
C TYR A 499 36.58 7.60 0.21
N GLY A 500 37.48 8.56 0.44
CA GLY A 500 37.19 9.68 1.34
C GLY A 500 36.30 10.75 0.68
N LYS A 501 35.67 11.62 1.48
CA LYS A 501 34.81 12.73 1.00
C LYS A 501 35.49 13.57 -0.09
N ALA A 502 36.74 13.98 0.13
CA ALA A 502 37.51 14.77 -0.83
C ALA A 502 37.77 14.05 -2.17
N ALA A 503 37.85 12.72 -2.18
CA ALA A 503 38.02 11.93 -3.41
C ALA A 503 36.74 11.98 -4.27
N PHE A 504 35.57 11.83 -3.64
CA PHE A 504 34.28 11.96 -4.32
C PHE A 504 34.01 13.40 -4.79
N GLU A 505 34.31 14.41 -3.97
CA GLU A 505 34.19 15.83 -4.35
C GLU A 505 35.04 16.15 -5.57
N PHE A 506 36.28 15.64 -5.62
CA PHE A 506 37.14 15.84 -6.77
C PHE A 506 36.63 15.09 -8.01
N ALA A 507 36.11 13.87 -7.88
CA ALA A 507 35.55 13.13 -9.00
C ALA A 507 34.25 13.76 -9.57
N ASN A 508 33.51 14.51 -8.74
CA ASN A 508 32.25 15.11 -9.15
C ASN A 508 32.41 16.03 -10.37
N GLY A 509 31.54 15.85 -11.38
CA GLY A 509 31.59 16.58 -12.64
C GLY A 509 32.77 16.25 -13.57
N LYS A 510 33.60 15.26 -13.22
CA LYS A 510 34.71 14.77 -14.06
C LYS A 510 34.37 13.38 -14.62
N PRO A 511 34.95 12.97 -15.76
CA PRO A 511 34.75 11.63 -16.34
C PRO A 511 35.49 10.54 -15.56
N ILE A 512 35.37 10.51 -14.22
CA ILE A 512 36.02 9.57 -13.32
C ILE A 512 34.93 8.78 -12.58
N GLU A 513 35.06 7.46 -12.55
CA GLU A 513 34.20 6.56 -11.78
C GLU A 513 35.00 5.92 -10.65
N LEU A 514 34.47 5.96 -9.43
CA LEU A 514 35.10 5.40 -8.25
C LEU A 514 34.34 4.13 -7.84
N LEU A 515 34.98 2.97 -7.97
CA LEU A 515 34.44 1.67 -7.61
C LEU A 515 35.07 1.22 -6.29
N ALA A 516 34.26 1.16 -5.23
CA ALA A 516 34.70 0.68 -3.92
C ALA A 516 34.63 -0.85 -3.86
N GLY A 517 35.14 -1.43 -2.76
CA GLY A 517 35.19 -2.88 -2.58
C GLY A 517 33.83 -3.57 -2.75
N SER A 518 32.76 -2.91 -2.27
CA SER A 518 31.39 -3.37 -2.45
C SER A 518 30.96 -3.42 -3.93
N ASN A 519 31.24 -2.37 -4.69
CA ASN A 519 30.96 -2.32 -6.14
C ASN A 519 31.71 -3.41 -6.89
N LEU A 520 32.96 -3.68 -6.50
CA LEU A 520 33.78 -4.72 -7.11
C LEU A 520 33.20 -6.12 -6.88
N LEU A 521 32.77 -6.42 -5.65
CA LEU A 521 32.13 -7.70 -5.32
C LEU A 521 30.84 -7.90 -6.12
N TYR A 522 30.04 -6.85 -6.28
CA TYR A 522 28.84 -6.88 -7.11
C TYR A 522 29.17 -7.19 -8.57
N LEU A 523 30.11 -6.45 -9.18
CA LEU A 523 30.48 -6.64 -10.59
C LEU A 523 31.04 -8.05 -10.85
N LEU A 524 31.82 -8.60 -9.92
CA LEU A 524 32.32 -9.97 -10.00
C LEU A 524 31.20 -11.01 -9.96
N LYS A 525 30.17 -10.79 -9.12
CA LYS A 525 29.01 -11.68 -9.05
C LYS A 525 28.16 -11.59 -10.33
N GLU A 526 27.85 -10.38 -10.78
CA GLU A 526 26.95 -10.14 -11.92
C GLU A 526 27.58 -10.54 -13.25
N HIS A 527 28.83 -10.16 -13.49
CA HIS A 527 29.46 -10.33 -14.80
C HIS A 527 30.41 -11.51 -14.90
N ALA A 528 30.98 -11.97 -13.78
CA ALA A 528 31.91 -13.10 -13.77
C ALA A 528 31.35 -14.34 -13.03
N ASN A 529 30.16 -14.25 -12.42
CA ASN A 529 29.58 -15.30 -11.57
C ASN A 529 30.53 -15.77 -10.47
N ILE A 530 31.33 -14.85 -9.92
CA ILE A 530 32.30 -15.08 -8.84
C ILE A 530 31.72 -14.51 -7.55
N ASP A 531 31.44 -15.38 -6.57
CA ASP A 531 31.07 -14.98 -5.21
C ASP A 531 32.35 -14.84 -4.36
N ALA A 532 32.87 -13.62 -4.26
CA ALA A 532 34.11 -13.31 -3.54
C ALA A 532 33.84 -12.58 -2.23
N LYS A 533 34.86 -12.50 -1.36
CA LYS A 533 34.83 -11.70 -0.13
C LYS A 533 36.03 -10.78 -0.04
N ILE A 534 35.92 -9.73 0.77
CA ILE A 534 37.04 -8.86 1.14
C ILE A 534 37.16 -8.92 2.66
N VAL A 535 38.06 -9.77 3.14
CA VAL A 535 38.38 -9.94 4.57
C VAL A 535 39.87 -9.69 4.75
N MET A 536 40.25 -8.92 5.76
CA MET A 536 41.66 -8.61 6.00
C MET A 536 42.38 -9.83 6.62
N PRO A 537 43.49 -10.32 6.03
CA PRO A 537 44.35 -11.30 6.68
C PRO A 537 45.02 -10.70 7.92
N GLU A 538 45.23 -11.48 8.99
CA GLU A 538 45.88 -11.02 10.23
C GLU A 538 47.31 -10.51 9.99
N ASP A 539 47.99 -11.02 8.95
CA ASP A 539 49.39 -10.69 8.61
C ASP A 539 49.53 -9.59 7.53
N TRP A 540 48.49 -8.79 7.27
CA TRP A 540 48.50 -7.82 6.18
C TRP A 540 49.55 -6.72 6.33
N LYS A 541 50.41 -6.56 5.30
CA LYS A 541 51.32 -5.43 5.14
C LYS A 541 50.86 -4.56 3.98
N ASN A 542 50.63 -3.26 4.23
CA ASN A 542 50.41 -2.30 3.15
C ASN A 542 51.71 -2.18 2.34
N ILE A 543 51.73 -2.76 1.15
CA ILE A 543 52.77 -2.50 0.16
C ILE A 543 52.21 -1.36 -0.69
N GLY A 544 52.65 -0.12 -0.42
CA GLY A 544 52.17 1.04 -1.17
C GLY A 544 52.17 2.39 -0.45
N THR A 545 53.02 2.59 0.54
CA THR A 545 53.47 3.94 0.93
C THR A 545 54.97 3.98 0.74
N ASP A 546 55.39 4.19 -0.51
CA ASP A 546 56.69 4.79 -0.78
C ASP A 546 56.45 6.31 -0.87
N ASP A 547 57.28 7.05 -0.14
CA ASP A 547 57.41 8.51 -0.17
C ASP A 547 57.64 9.09 -1.57
#